data_AF-A0A355MAJ8-F1
#
_entry.id   AF-A0A355MAJ8-F1
#
_cell.length_a   1.000
_cell.length_b   1.000
_cell.length_c   1.000
_cell.angle_alpha   90.00
_cell.angle_beta   90.00
_cell.angle_gamma   90.00
#
_symmetry.space_group_name_H-M   'P 1'
#
loop_
_entity.id
_entity.type
_entity.pdbx_description
1 polymer ?
#
loop_
_entity_poly.entity_id
_entity_poly.type
_entity_poly.pdbx_seq_one_letter_code
_entity_poly.pdbx_strand_id
1 'polypeptide(L)'
;MKTKNFSIRLSIKEGFRGFGKWWIPLCSVSLVILLSQSWLSNIAMKYSDSAKYLSPFYKAFKEFELEMTSIETASYAFVNLRNKIAELGAQMGSSYDFHLFAGKISTAFILIFIILCLLYIVTIIISKMSVSKNTQKIDIKKTIMHTPVMSLSYFVLCIVKVLPFSISFLIPFFFFILNLSSSTGEVSGLYVVIQWLSILFISFLIFVSGIVLYIRLYFTGFIITEESVNPFKAITKSIILTKGLFIKVGVLFIVTTIIDIVSLISVIGFIPANSIKYTLRASAYRQILDKETL
;
A
#
# COMPACT_ATOMS: atom_id res chain seq x y z
N MET A 1 -1.14 10.28 -39.79
CA MET A 1 -0.38 9.30 -38.98
C MET A 1 -1.33 8.27 -38.41
N LYS A 2 -1.28 7.01 -38.87
CA LYS A 2 -2.01 5.90 -38.22
C LYS A 2 -1.28 5.56 -36.93
N THR A 3 -1.81 6.00 -35.79
CA THR A 3 -1.29 5.64 -34.48
C THR A 3 -1.39 4.12 -34.31
N LYS A 4 -0.27 3.41 -34.42
CA LYS A 4 -0.23 1.98 -34.03
C LYS A 4 -0.73 1.91 -32.59
N ASN A 5 -1.85 1.27 -32.35
CA ASN A 5 -2.49 1.26 -31.05
C ASN A 5 -1.68 0.42 -30.05
N PHE A 6 -1.39 0.99 -28.87
CA PHE A 6 -0.84 0.23 -27.75
C PHE A 6 -1.79 -0.92 -27.44
N SER A 7 -1.28 -2.15 -27.45
CA SER A 7 -2.10 -3.35 -27.31
C SER A 7 -1.95 -3.93 -25.91
N ILE A 8 -2.92 -3.61 -25.04
CA ILE A 8 -3.02 -4.18 -23.70
C ILE A 8 -3.03 -5.72 -23.75
N ARG A 9 -3.72 -6.30 -24.76
CA ARG A 9 -3.78 -7.74 -24.98
C ARG A 9 -2.40 -8.37 -25.19
N LEU A 10 -1.51 -7.70 -25.92
CA LEU A 10 -0.16 -8.20 -26.15
C LEU A 10 0.67 -8.21 -24.85
N SER A 11 0.58 -7.13 -24.06
CA SER A 11 1.28 -7.04 -22.77
C SER A 11 0.80 -8.09 -21.77
N ILE A 12 -0.51 -8.35 -21.72
CA ILE A 12 -1.07 -9.40 -20.88
C ILE A 12 -0.56 -10.78 -21.33
N LYS A 13 -0.61 -11.08 -22.63
CA LYS A 13 -0.18 -12.36 -23.19
C LYS A 13 1.29 -12.68 -22.88
N GLU A 14 2.19 -11.70 -23.05
CA GLU A 14 3.61 -11.90 -22.71
C GLU A 14 3.83 -12.06 -21.20
N GLY A 15 3.08 -11.32 -20.36
CA GLY A 15 3.10 -11.48 -18.91
C GLY A 15 2.76 -12.91 -18.47
N PHE A 16 1.70 -13.51 -19.02
CA PHE A 16 1.33 -14.89 -18.74
C PHE A 16 2.28 -15.92 -19.36
N ARG A 17 2.88 -15.64 -20.52
CA ARG A 17 3.84 -16.55 -21.17
C ARG A 17 5.13 -16.69 -20.36
N GLY A 18 5.64 -15.60 -19.81
CA GLY A 18 6.81 -15.62 -18.91
C GLY A 18 6.54 -16.37 -17.61
N PHE A 19 5.27 -16.42 -17.19
CA PHE A 19 4.84 -17.01 -15.92
C PHE A 19 4.76 -18.53 -15.91
N GLY A 20 4.29 -19.14 -17.00
CA GLY A 20 3.87 -20.54 -17.02
C GLY A 20 4.94 -21.55 -16.57
N LYS A 21 6.23 -21.22 -16.71
CA LYS A 21 7.34 -22.11 -16.32
C LYS A 21 7.83 -21.96 -14.88
N TRP A 22 7.51 -20.84 -14.21
CA TRP A 22 8.04 -20.50 -12.89
C TRP A 22 7.03 -20.66 -11.75
N TRP A 23 5.74 -20.84 -12.09
CA TRP A 23 4.66 -20.99 -11.11
C TRP A 23 4.90 -22.10 -10.09
N ILE A 24 5.24 -23.31 -10.55
CA ILE A 24 5.34 -24.48 -9.68
C ILE A 24 6.46 -24.32 -8.63
N PRO A 25 7.71 -23.98 -9.00
CA PRO A 25 8.77 -23.75 -8.01
C PRO A 25 8.46 -22.62 -7.02
N LEU A 26 7.83 -21.53 -7.50
CA LEU A 26 7.49 -20.38 -6.68
C LEU A 26 6.41 -20.73 -5.65
N CYS A 27 5.38 -21.48 -6.06
CA CYS A 27 4.34 -21.96 -5.16
C CYS A 27 4.91 -22.87 -4.07
N SER A 28 5.87 -23.74 -4.40
CA SER A 28 6.54 -24.61 -3.44
C SER A 28 7.36 -23.83 -2.41
N VAL A 29 8.15 -22.82 -2.82
CA VAL A 29 8.94 -22.00 -1.90
C VAL A 29 8.04 -21.20 -0.96
N SER A 30 6.99 -20.59 -1.49
CA SER A 30 6.06 -19.84 -0.64
C SER A 30 5.26 -20.73 0.31
N LEU A 31 4.92 -21.97 -0.08
CA LEU A 31 4.29 -22.94 0.82
C LEU A 31 5.21 -23.25 2.01
N VAL A 32 6.51 -23.44 1.77
CA VAL A 32 7.51 -23.66 2.84
C VAL A 32 7.62 -22.44 3.76
N ILE A 33 7.62 -21.22 3.21
CA ILE A 33 7.63 -19.99 4.00
C ILE A 33 6.37 -19.88 4.86
N LEU A 34 5.19 -20.14 4.28
CA LEU A 34 3.90 -20.08 4.97
C LEU A 34 3.82 -21.09 6.12
N LEU A 35 4.32 -22.31 5.90
CA LEU A 35 4.45 -23.35 6.94
C LEU A 35 5.47 -22.99 8.02
N SER A 36 6.51 -22.22 7.69
CA SER A 36 7.50 -21.72 8.65
C SER A 36 7.03 -20.49 9.46
N GLN A 37 5.94 -19.82 9.06
CA GLN A 37 5.45 -18.59 9.68
C GLN A 37 4.65 -18.81 10.99
N SER A 38 5.05 -19.77 11.82
CA SER A 38 4.54 -19.97 13.19
C SER A 38 4.61 -18.70 14.08
N TRP A 39 5.50 -17.76 13.75
CA TRP A 39 5.62 -16.44 14.39
C TRP A 39 4.35 -15.56 14.29
N LEU A 40 3.53 -15.70 13.25
CA LEU A 40 2.30 -14.90 13.09
C LEU A 40 1.27 -15.28 14.17
N SER A 41 1.23 -16.55 14.55
CA SER A 41 0.40 -17.02 15.68
C SER A 41 0.90 -16.48 17.02
N ASN A 42 2.23 -16.37 17.21
CA ASN A 42 2.82 -15.79 18.42
C ASN A 42 2.56 -14.28 18.51
N ILE A 43 2.60 -13.57 17.39
CA ILE A 43 2.22 -12.16 17.32
C ILE A 43 0.71 -12.02 17.61
N ALA A 44 -0.14 -12.82 16.98
CA ALA A 44 -1.57 -12.83 17.23
C ALA A 44 -1.91 -13.14 18.70
N MET A 45 -1.26 -14.12 19.32
CA MET A 45 -1.42 -14.45 20.74
C MET A 45 -0.98 -13.30 21.66
N LYS A 46 0.17 -12.67 21.36
CA LYS A 46 0.70 -11.54 22.14
C LYS A 46 -0.20 -10.30 22.05
N TYR A 47 -0.85 -10.09 20.92
CA TYR A 47 -1.87 -9.04 20.76
C TYR A 47 -3.27 -9.46 21.24
N SER A 48 -3.55 -10.76 21.37
CA SER A 48 -4.81 -11.28 21.95
C SER A 48 -4.92 -10.91 23.44
N ASP A 49 -3.80 -10.90 24.17
CA ASP A 49 -3.77 -10.41 25.55
C ASP A 49 -4.05 -8.90 25.62
N SER A 50 -3.68 -8.14 24.60
CA SER A 50 -4.05 -6.73 24.48
C SER A 50 -5.50 -6.53 24.01
N ALA A 51 -6.09 -7.51 23.31
CA ALA A 51 -7.50 -7.50 22.97
C ALA A 51 -8.40 -7.69 24.21
N LYS A 52 -7.88 -8.17 25.34
CA LYS A 52 -8.59 -8.15 26.63
C LYS A 52 -9.02 -6.74 27.05
N TYR A 53 -8.28 -5.69 26.65
CA TYR A 53 -8.68 -4.31 26.90
C TYR A 53 -9.89 -3.87 26.05
N LEU A 54 -10.15 -4.53 24.92
CA LEU A 54 -11.34 -4.32 24.09
C LEU A 54 -12.54 -5.17 24.54
N SER A 55 -12.33 -6.18 25.39
CA SER A 55 -13.38 -7.07 25.91
C SER A 55 -14.57 -6.33 26.53
N PRO A 56 -14.38 -5.28 27.37
CA PRO A 56 -15.50 -4.54 27.96
C PRO A 56 -16.34 -3.80 26.89
N PHE A 57 -15.69 -3.21 25.90
CA PHE A 57 -16.36 -2.55 24.78
C PHE A 57 -17.13 -3.55 23.91
N TYR A 58 -16.52 -4.70 23.62
CA TYR A 58 -17.18 -5.78 22.89
C TYR A 58 -18.40 -6.31 23.65
N LYS A 59 -18.29 -6.47 24.97
CA LYS A 59 -19.40 -6.90 25.83
C LYS A 59 -20.54 -5.86 25.83
N ALA A 60 -20.21 -4.57 25.93
CA ALA A 60 -21.21 -3.50 25.84
C ALA A 60 -21.91 -3.47 24.47
N PHE A 61 -21.18 -3.70 23.37
CA PHE A 61 -21.79 -3.84 22.05
C PHE A 61 -22.71 -5.06 21.95
N LYS A 62 -22.35 -6.19 22.55
CA LYS A 62 -23.19 -7.39 22.57
C LYS A 62 -24.45 -7.22 23.43
N GLU A 63 -24.33 -6.58 24.58
CA GLU A 63 -25.47 -6.22 25.42
C GLU A 63 -26.40 -5.26 24.68
N PHE A 64 -25.83 -4.27 23.99
CA PHE A 64 -26.58 -3.36 23.14
C PHE A 64 -27.31 -4.06 21.99
N GLU A 65 -26.66 -5.01 21.31
CA GLU A 65 -27.28 -5.82 20.24
C GLU A 65 -28.51 -6.58 20.75
N LEU A 66 -28.44 -7.12 21.97
CA LEU A 66 -29.56 -7.80 22.62
C LEU A 66 -30.67 -6.81 23.03
N GLU A 67 -30.30 -5.67 23.62
CA GLU A 67 -31.22 -4.61 24.03
C GLU A 67 -31.90 -3.93 22.82
N MET A 68 -31.27 -3.93 21.65
CA MET A 68 -31.77 -3.29 20.43
C MET A 68 -33.16 -3.80 20.01
N THR A 69 -33.46 -5.06 20.33
CA THR A 69 -34.77 -5.68 20.05
C THR A 69 -35.91 -5.11 20.90
N SER A 70 -35.59 -4.41 21.98
CA SER A 70 -36.55 -3.88 22.97
C SER A 70 -36.68 -2.36 22.95
N ILE A 71 -35.87 -1.65 22.16
CA ILE A 71 -35.84 -0.18 22.15
C ILE A 71 -36.69 0.37 21.00
N GLU A 72 -37.69 1.20 21.33
CA GLU A 72 -38.66 1.73 20.35
C GLU A 72 -38.07 2.77 19.38
N THR A 73 -36.96 3.44 19.74
CA THR A 73 -36.35 4.49 18.91
C THR A 73 -34.83 4.36 18.78
N ALA A 74 -34.34 4.37 17.54
CA ALA A 74 -32.91 4.25 17.23
C ALA A 74 -32.05 5.35 17.86
N SER A 75 -32.61 6.55 18.04
CA SER A 75 -31.93 7.69 18.68
C SER A 75 -31.61 7.40 20.14
N TYR A 76 -32.54 6.81 20.89
CA TYR A 76 -32.33 6.45 22.29
C TYR A 76 -31.31 5.32 22.42
N ALA A 77 -31.40 4.32 21.54
CA ALA A 77 -30.45 3.22 21.46
C ALA A 77 -29.01 3.73 21.27
N PHE A 78 -28.80 4.64 20.31
CA PHE A 78 -27.47 5.17 20.02
C PHE A 78 -26.91 6.04 21.17
N VAL A 79 -27.76 6.82 21.83
CA VAL A 79 -27.37 7.62 23.01
C VAL A 79 -26.99 6.71 24.18
N ASN A 80 -27.75 5.63 24.43
CA ASN A 80 -27.45 4.69 25.50
C ASN A 80 -26.12 3.95 25.24
N LEU A 81 -25.91 3.44 24.03
CA LEU A 81 -24.63 2.82 23.64
C LEU A 81 -23.47 3.80 23.79
N ARG A 82 -23.63 5.05 23.32
CA ARG A 82 -22.61 6.10 23.46
C ARG A 82 -22.26 6.35 24.93
N ASN A 83 -23.26 6.46 25.80
CA ASN A 83 -23.05 6.71 27.22
C ASN A 83 -22.35 5.52 27.89
N LYS A 84 -22.75 4.28 27.56
CA LYS A 84 -22.11 3.05 28.08
C LYS A 84 -20.65 2.94 27.63
N ILE A 85 -20.35 3.28 26.38
CA ILE A 85 -18.98 3.36 25.84
C ILE A 85 -18.19 4.47 26.54
N ALA A 86 -18.79 5.64 26.77
CA ALA A 86 -18.15 6.76 27.43
C ALA A 86 -17.84 6.46 28.91
N GLU A 87 -18.76 5.78 29.60
CA GLU A 87 -18.60 5.36 31.00
C GLU A 87 -17.51 4.29 31.14
N LEU A 88 -17.47 3.31 30.23
CA LEU A 88 -16.37 2.35 30.14
C LEU A 88 -15.02 3.03 29.84
N GLY A 89 -15.03 4.04 28.97
CA GLY A 89 -13.86 4.86 28.67
C GLY A 89 -13.41 5.75 29.82
N ALA A 90 -14.31 6.11 30.74
CA ALA A 90 -14.01 6.91 31.94
C ALA A 90 -13.59 6.06 33.14
N GLN A 91 -14.15 4.86 33.31
CA GLN A 91 -13.78 3.90 34.35
C GLN A 91 -12.40 3.29 34.13
N MET A 92 -12.03 3.07 32.87
CA MET A 92 -10.62 2.93 32.52
C MET A 92 -9.98 4.30 32.71
N GLY A 93 -9.35 4.56 33.86
CA GLY A 93 -8.61 5.80 34.16
C GLY A 93 -7.40 6.07 33.25
N SER A 94 -7.50 5.75 31.95
CA SER A 94 -6.41 5.52 31.04
C SER A 94 -6.76 5.96 29.61
N SER A 95 -7.19 7.22 29.45
CA SER A 95 -6.91 7.86 28.15
C SER A 95 -5.43 7.66 27.82
N TYR A 96 -4.55 7.68 28.84
CA TYR A 96 -3.15 7.33 28.75
C TYR A 96 -2.88 5.91 28.21
N ASP A 97 -3.42 4.83 28.76
CA ASP A 97 -3.08 3.46 28.28
C ASP A 97 -3.66 3.16 26.89
N PHE A 98 -4.84 3.71 26.56
CA PHE A 98 -5.37 3.61 25.20
C PHE A 98 -4.52 4.42 24.21
N HIS A 99 -4.11 5.65 24.56
CA HIS A 99 -3.21 6.45 23.75
C HIS A 99 -1.81 5.83 23.64
N LEU A 100 -1.33 5.18 24.70
CA LEU A 100 -0.08 4.43 24.71
C LEU A 100 -0.19 3.21 23.81
N PHE A 101 -1.32 2.50 23.82
CA PHE A 101 -1.59 1.37 22.95
C PHE A 101 -1.72 1.79 21.48
N ALA A 102 -2.51 2.82 21.19
CA ALA A 102 -2.65 3.39 19.84
C ALA A 102 -1.32 3.95 19.33
N GLY A 103 -0.54 4.59 20.20
CA GLY A 103 0.83 5.05 19.92
C GLY A 103 1.78 3.88 19.63
N LYS A 104 1.72 2.79 20.40
CA LYS A 104 2.48 1.55 20.15
C LYS A 104 2.10 0.89 18.82
N ILE A 105 0.80 0.85 18.46
CA ILE A 105 0.34 0.36 17.17
C ILE A 105 0.83 1.26 16.03
N SER A 106 0.70 2.57 16.18
CA SER A 106 1.14 3.54 15.17
C SER A 106 2.64 3.46 14.93
N THR A 107 3.45 3.42 15.99
CA THR A 107 4.91 3.24 15.91
C THR A 107 5.30 1.89 15.32
N ALA A 108 4.61 0.80 15.68
CA ALA A 108 4.82 -0.51 15.07
C ALA A 108 4.50 -0.49 13.56
N PHE A 109 3.42 0.18 13.17
CA PHE A 109 3.04 0.34 11.77
C PHE A 109 4.09 1.14 10.98
N ILE A 110 4.59 2.24 11.56
CA ILE A 110 5.69 3.03 10.97
C ILE A 110 6.95 2.19 10.84
N LEU A 111 7.31 1.39 11.85
CA LEU A 111 8.48 0.51 11.80
C LEU A 111 8.33 -0.54 10.70
N ILE A 112 7.18 -1.21 10.61
CA ILE A 112 6.87 -2.18 9.56
C ILE A 112 6.96 -1.51 8.18
N PHE A 113 6.42 -0.30 8.05
CA PHE A 113 6.48 0.46 6.82
C PHE A 113 7.92 0.78 6.39
N ILE A 114 8.80 1.17 7.34
CA ILE A 114 10.23 1.38 7.09
C ILE A 114 10.89 0.07 6.65
N ILE A 115 10.60 -1.05 7.33
CA ILE A 115 11.13 -2.37 6.96
C ILE A 115 10.68 -2.77 5.54
N LEU A 116 9.40 -2.56 5.20
CA LEU A 116 8.89 -2.83 3.85
C LEU A 116 9.57 -1.95 2.80
N CYS A 117 9.83 -0.67 3.11
CA CYS A 117 10.62 0.21 2.24
C CYS A 117 12.04 -0.31 2.03
N LEU A 118 12.72 -0.77 3.08
CA LEU A 118 14.07 -1.35 3.00
C LEU A 118 14.08 -2.65 2.20
N LEU A 119 13.13 -3.56 2.45
CA LEU A 119 12.98 -4.80 1.70
C LEU A 119 12.72 -4.54 0.21
N TYR A 120 11.94 -3.51 -0.11
CA TYR A 120 11.69 -3.09 -1.48
C TYR A 120 13.00 -2.63 -2.17
N ILE A 121 13.85 -1.87 -1.48
CA ILE A 121 15.18 -1.48 -1.99
C ILE A 121 16.04 -2.72 -2.24
N VAL A 122 16.10 -3.66 -1.28
CA VAL A 122 16.87 -4.90 -1.42
C VAL A 122 16.38 -5.72 -2.62
N THR A 123 15.06 -5.83 -2.80
CA THR A 123 14.45 -6.55 -3.92
C THR A 123 14.84 -5.93 -5.27
N ILE A 124 14.89 -4.60 -5.35
CA ILE A 124 15.36 -3.89 -6.55
C ILE A 124 16.84 -4.19 -6.83
N ILE A 125 17.70 -4.14 -5.80
CA ILE A 125 19.13 -4.46 -5.94
C ILE A 125 19.33 -5.89 -6.45
N ILE A 126 18.65 -6.87 -5.83
CA ILE A 126 18.72 -8.28 -6.23
C ILE A 126 18.21 -8.48 -7.66
N SER A 127 17.07 -7.87 -8.01
CA SER A 127 16.51 -7.95 -9.37
C SER A 127 17.49 -7.44 -10.41
N LYS A 128 18.22 -6.36 -10.11
CA LYS A 128 19.26 -5.82 -10.99
C LYS A 128 20.48 -6.74 -11.09
N MET A 129 20.97 -7.28 -9.98
CA MET A 129 22.08 -8.26 -9.98
C MET A 129 21.73 -9.51 -10.81
N SER A 130 20.46 -9.91 -10.82
CA SER A 130 19.98 -11.03 -11.64
C SER A 130 19.96 -10.72 -13.14
N VAL A 131 19.53 -9.52 -13.54
CA VAL A 131 19.47 -9.12 -14.96
C VAL A 131 20.86 -8.82 -15.52
N SER A 132 21.76 -8.27 -14.69
CA SER A 132 23.12 -7.88 -15.06
C SER A 132 24.04 -9.05 -15.43
N LYS A 133 23.69 -10.30 -15.12
CA LYS A 133 24.53 -11.47 -15.43
C LYS A 133 24.51 -11.87 -16.91
N ASN A 134 23.59 -11.34 -17.73
CA ASN A 134 23.31 -11.94 -19.04
C ASN A 134 23.74 -11.13 -20.27
N THR A 135 24.26 -9.91 -20.13
CA THR A 135 24.65 -9.10 -21.29
C THR A 135 25.83 -8.17 -20.98
N GLN A 136 26.97 -8.47 -21.60
CA GLN A 136 28.21 -7.69 -21.70
C GLN A 136 29.20 -7.75 -20.51
N LYS A 137 30.50 -7.69 -20.85
CA LYS A 137 31.63 -7.55 -19.91
C LYS A 137 31.45 -6.26 -19.12
N ILE A 138 30.84 -6.37 -17.94
CA ILE A 138 30.58 -5.24 -17.07
C ILE A 138 31.83 -4.95 -16.26
N ASP A 139 32.33 -3.72 -16.37
CA ASP A 139 33.40 -3.20 -15.54
C ASP A 139 32.89 -3.10 -14.09
N ILE A 140 33.40 -3.99 -13.23
CA ILE A 140 32.94 -4.19 -11.85
C ILE A 140 33.06 -2.88 -11.05
N LYS A 141 34.12 -2.11 -11.30
CA LYS A 141 34.42 -0.86 -10.58
C LYS A 141 33.37 0.22 -10.86
N LYS A 142 32.96 0.35 -12.14
CA LYS A 142 31.90 1.28 -12.57
C LYS A 142 30.53 0.88 -12.00
N THR A 143 30.28 -0.42 -11.89
CA THR A 143 29.00 -0.95 -11.38
C THR A 143 28.85 -0.74 -9.89
N ILE A 144 29.92 -0.89 -9.11
CA ILE A 144 29.92 -0.62 -7.67
C ILE A 144 29.64 0.87 -7.40
N MET A 145 30.26 1.80 -8.12
CA MET A 145 30.00 3.23 -7.92
C MET A 145 28.58 3.67 -8.31
N HIS A 146 27.97 3.06 -9.32
CA HIS A 146 26.61 3.41 -9.74
C HIS A 146 25.51 2.77 -8.88
N THR A 147 25.82 1.75 -8.08
CA THR A 147 24.83 1.03 -7.28
C THR A 147 24.23 1.89 -6.17
N PRO A 148 25.00 2.62 -5.34
CA PRO A 148 24.45 3.51 -4.32
C PRO A 148 23.53 4.59 -4.90
N VAL A 149 23.93 5.19 -6.03
CA VAL A 149 23.16 6.27 -6.66
C VAL A 149 21.84 5.74 -7.22
N MET A 150 21.84 4.55 -7.84
CA MET A 150 20.59 3.92 -8.26
C MET A 150 19.70 3.56 -7.06
N SER A 151 20.25 2.96 -6.01
CA SER A 151 19.49 2.60 -4.80
C SER A 151 18.86 3.84 -4.16
N LEU A 152 19.60 4.96 -4.08
CA LEU A 152 19.08 6.24 -3.62
C LEU A 152 17.94 6.75 -4.51
N SER A 153 18.08 6.62 -5.82
CA SER A 153 17.06 7.05 -6.79
C SER A 153 15.76 6.25 -6.66
N TYR A 154 15.89 4.95 -6.43
CA TYR A 154 14.74 4.08 -6.13
C TYR A 154 14.13 4.37 -4.76
N PHE A 155 14.93 4.72 -3.77
CA PHE A 155 14.45 5.14 -2.46
C PHE A 155 13.63 6.43 -2.54
N VAL A 156 14.16 7.46 -3.21
CA VAL A 156 13.44 8.70 -3.48
C VAL A 156 12.14 8.43 -4.23
N LEU A 157 12.18 7.58 -5.26
CA LEU A 157 10.97 7.20 -6.01
C LEU A 157 9.94 6.47 -5.14
N CYS A 158 10.40 5.61 -4.22
CA CYS A 158 9.54 4.92 -3.27
C CYS A 158 8.83 5.93 -2.36
N ILE A 159 9.57 6.87 -1.76
CA ILE A 159 9.00 7.94 -0.94
C ILE A 159 7.95 8.72 -1.74
N VAL A 160 8.30 9.21 -2.92
CA VAL A 160 7.38 10.02 -3.75
C VAL A 160 6.10 9.26 -4.10
N LYS A 161 6.19 7.94 -4.37
CA LYS A 161 5.03 7.13 -4.72
C LYS A 161 4.16 6.77 -3.53
N VAL A 162 4.75 6.52 -2.37
CA VAL A 162 4.02 5.97 -1.22
C VAL A 162 3.53 7.07 -0.27
N LEU A 163 4.25 8.18 -0.17
CA LEU A 163 3.94 9.30 0.72
C LEU A 163 2.49 9.82 0.58
N PRO A 164 1.92 10.04 -0.62
CA PRO A 164 0.54 10.50 -0.75
C PRO A 164 -0.46 9.52 -0.14
N PHE A 165 -0.24 8.21 -0.33
CA PHE A 165 -1.09 7.18 0.25
C PHE A 165 -0.95 7.15 1.77
N SER A 166 0.28 7.15 2.28
CA SER A 166 0.53 7.18 3.73
C SER A 166 -0.15 8.38 4.39
N ILE A 167 -0.03 9.58 3.80
CA ILE A 167 -0.68 10.79 4.30
C ILE A 167 -2.22 10.64 4.27
N SER A 168 -2.78 10.11 3.17
CA SER A 168 -4.23 9.95 3.03
C SER A 168 -4.85 9.04 4.10
N PHE A 169 -4.11 8.02 4.56
CA PHE A 169 -4.57 7.09 5.60
C PHE A 169 -4.22 7.55 7.01
N LEU A 170 -3.04 8.14 7.22
CA LEU A 170 -2.59 8.55 8.56
C LEU A 170 -3.37 9.75 9.09
N ILE A 171 -3.71 10.74 8.26
CA ILE A 171 -4.41 11.95 8.73
C ILE A 171 -5.78 11.62 9.37
N PRO A 172 -6.69 10.88 8.71
CA PRO A 172 -7.97 10.50 9.30
C PRO A 172 -7.81 9.65 10.54
N PHE A 173 -6.79 8.78 10.56
CA PHE A 173 -6.53 7.91 11.69
C PHE A 173 -6.05 8.67 12.93
N PHE A 174 -5.08 9.58 12.78
CA PHE A 174 -4.66 10.45 13.88
C PHE A 174 -5.81 11.34 14.36
N PHE A 175 -6.57 11.88 13.42
CA PHE A 175 -7.76 12.65 13.75
C PHE A 175 -8.80 11.82 14.52
N PHE A 176 -8.99 10.55 14.15
CA PHE A 176 -9.85 9.61 14.87
C PHE A 176 -9.45 9.48 16.34
N ILE A 177 -8.16 9.19 16.57
CA ILE A 177 -7.61 8.98 17.90
C ILE A 177 -7.74 10.26 18.75
N LEU A 178 -7.45 11.42 18.17
CA LEU A 178 -7.53 12.69 18.89
C LEU A 178 -8.97 13.04 19.30
N ASN A 179 -9.96 12.76 18.46
CA ASN A 179 -11.37 13.04 18.79
C ASN A 179 -12.00 12.02 19.74
N LEU A 180 -11.51 10.78 19.76
CA LEU A 180 -11.86 9.81 20.80
C LEU A 180 -11.50 10.33 22.20
N SER A 181 -10.45 11.15 22.30
CA SER A 181 -9.98 11.71 23.57
C SER A 181 -10.76 12.94 24.06
N SER A 182 -11.48 13.64 23.19
CA SER A 182 -12.10 14.95 23.49
C SER A 182 -13.60 14.87 23.78
N SER A 183 -14.17 13.66 23.90
CA SER A 183 -15.61 13.40 24.09
C SER A 183 -16.18 13.80 25.47
N THR A 184 -15.51 14.64 26.26
CA THR A 184 -15.97 15.03 27.60
C THR A 184 -16.79 16.33 27.66
N GLY A 185 -17.04 16.99 26.53
CA GLY A 185 -17.86 18.22 26.48
C GLY A 185 -19.02 18.12 25.49
N GLU A 186 -20.11 18.85 25.76
CA GLU A 186 -21.32 19.00 24.93
C GLU A 186 -21.07 19.68 23.57
N VAL A 187 -20.11 19.20 22.80
CA VAL A 187 -19.93 19.63 21.41
C VAL A 187 -21.08 19.02 20.61
N SER A 188 -21.89 19.88 19.96
CA SER A 188 -23.01 19.45 19.12
C SER A 188 -22.56 18.35 18.14
N GLY A 189 -23.25 17.21 18.15
CA GLY A 189 -22.85 16.04 17.35
C GLY A 189 -22.73 16.34 15.85
N LEU A 190 -23.46 17.36 15.37
CA LEU A 190 -23.40 17.85 14.00
C LEU A 190 -22.03 18.44 13.63
N TYR A 191 -21.38 19.17 14.54
CA TYR A 191 -20.05 19.72 14.29
C TYR A 191 -19.00 18.60 14.09
N VAL A 192 -19.06 17.56 14.94
CA VAL A 192 -18.17 16.40 14.85
C VAL A 192 -18.36 15.68 13.51
N VAL A 193 -19.61 15.50 13.07
CA VAL A 193 -19.92 14.86 11.77
C VAL A 193 -19.40 15.68 10.58
N ILE A 194 -19.58 17.01 10.57
CA ILE A 194 -19.04 17.87 9.52
C ILE A 194 -17.51 17.79 9.47
N GLN A 195 -16.86 17.80 10.64
CA GLN A 195 -15.41 17.70 10.73
C GLN A 195 -14.90 16.35 10.18
N TRP A 196 -15.60 15.25 10.48
CA TRP A 196 -15.33 13.94 9.90
C TRP A 196 -15.45 13.91 8.38
N LEU A 197 -16.55 14.43 7.85
CA LEU A 197 -16.81 14.46 6.40
C LEU A 197 -15.75 15.27 5.67
N SER A 198 -15.35 16.42 6.21
CA SER A 198 -14.31 17.26 5.59
C SER A 198 -12.95 16.56 5.55
N ILE A 199 -12.56 15.84 6.60
CA ILE A 199 -11.28 15.12 6.63
C ILE A 199 -11.29 13.90 5.71
N LEU A 200 -12.39 13.15 5.68
CA LEU A 200 -12.56 12.06 4.72
C LEU A 200 -12.50 12.57 3.28
N PHE A 201 -13.11 13.73 2.99
CA PHE A 201 -13.05 14.35 1.68
C PHE A 201 -11.62 14.78 1.30
N ILE A 202 -10.90 15.45 2.20
CA ILE A 202 -9.49 15.83 1.97
C ILE A 202 -8.62 14.59 1.73
N SER A 203 -8.78 13.54 2.55
CA SER A 203 -8.03 12.29 2.36
C SER A 203 -8.36 11.61 1.04
N PHE A 204 -9.62 11.63 0.62
CA PHE A 204 -10.02 11.12 -0.69
C PHE A 204 -9.33 11.90 -1.82
N LEU A 205 -9.27 13.23 -1.76
CA LEU A 205 -8.58 14.04 -2.75
C LEU A 205 -7.08 13.74 -2.80
N ILE A 206 -6.42 13.59 -1.65
CA ILE A 206 -5.00 13.21 -1.57
C ILE A 206 -4.78 11.81 -2.15
N PHE A 207 -5.67 10.86 -1.85
CA PHE A 207 -5.62 9.50 -2.38
C PHE A 207 -5.75 9.47 -3.91
N VAL A 208 -6.73 10.19 -4.47
CA VAL A 208 -6.92 10.32 -5.93
C VAL A 208 -5.70 10.96 -6.58
N SER A 209 -5.17 12.04 -5.99
CA SER A 209 -3.92 12.67 -6.45
C SER A 209 -2.75 11.70 -6.43
N GLY A 210 -2.64 10.87 -5.37
CA GLY A 210 -1.66 9.80 -5.25
C GLY A 210 -1.76 8.77 -6.37
N ILE A 211 -2.96 8.33 -6.74
CA ILE A 211 -3.20 7.43 -7.87
C ILE A 211 -2.72 8.07 -9.18
N VAL A 212 -3.10 9.32 -9.44
CA VAL A 212 -2.70 10.04 -10.66
C VAL A 212 -1.17 10.15 -10.74
N LEU A 213 -0.52 10.51 -9.64
CA LEU A 213 0.94 10.58 -9.55
C LEU A 213 1.56 9.19 -9.79
N TYR A 214 1.03 8.14 -9.18
CA TYR A 214 1.54 6.79 -9.35
C TYR A 214 1.49 6.33 -10.81
N ILE A 215 0.37 6.58 -11.50
CA ILE A 215 0.20 6.29 -12.94
C ILE A 215 1.21 7.08 -13.78
N ARG A 216 1.45 8.36 -13.47
CA ARG A 216 2.45 9.18 -14.18
C ARG A 216 3.88 8.69 -13.95
N LEU A 217 4.14 8.12 -12.77
CA LEU A 217 5.44 7.56 -12.38
C LEU A 217 5.56 6.05 -12.68
N TYR A 218 4.65 5.50 -13.46
CA TYR A 218 4.53 4.06 -13.63
C TYR A 218 5.77 3.43 -14.28
N PHE A 219 6.40 4.15 -15.22
CA PHE A 219 7.58 3.67 -15.96
C PHE A 219 8.92 4.15 -15.40
N THR A 220 8.94 4.96 -14.35
CA THR A 220 10.17 5.59 -13.83
C THR A 220 11.27 4.56 -13.49
N GLY A 221 10.92 3.38 -12.98
CA GLY A 221 11.92 2.33 -12.70
C GLY A 221 12.62 1.78 -13.96
N PHE A 222 11.90 1.63 -15.07
CA PHE A 222 12.50 1.21 -16.33
C PHE A 222 13.42 2.30 -16.88
N ILE A 223 13.00 3.56 -16.81
CA ILE A 223 13.81 4.71 -17.26
C ILE A 223 15.08 4.85 -16.42
N ILE A 224 15.00 4.63 -15.10
CA ILE A 224 16.18 4.62 -14.21
C ILE A 224 17.17 3.54 -14.62
N THR A 225 16.65 2.38 -15.03
CA THR A 225 17.48 1.21 -15.38
C THR A 225 18.09 1.33 -16.77
N GLU A 226 17.33 1.80 -17.75
CA GLU A 226 17.71 1.76 -19.17
C GLU A 226 18.32 3.07 -19.68
N GLU A 227 18.03 4.23 -19.08
CA GLU A 227 18.38 5.53 -19.68
C GLU A 227 19.06 6.52 -18.75
N SER A 228 18.53 6.76 -17.53
CA SER A 228 19.11 7.76 -16.65
C SER A 228 18.99 7.42 -15.18
N VAL A 229 20.13 7.29 -14.52
CA VAL A 229 20.22 7.08 -13.06
C VAL A 229 19.63 8.24 -12.25
N ASN A 230 19.51 9.45 -12.82
CA ASN A 230 18.98 10.60 -12.10
C ASN A 230 17.44 10.48 -11.92
N PRO A 231 16.93 10.47 -10.67
CA PRO A 231 15.52 10.22 -10.40
C PRO A 231 14.63 11.33 -10.95
N PHE A 232 15.06 12.59 -10.91
CA PHE A 232 14.28 13.72 -11.42
C PHE A 232 14.15 13.67 -12.94
N LYS A 233 15.24 13.33 -13.65
CA LYS A 233 15.20 13.17 -15.11
C LYS A 233 14.27 12.01 -15.49
N ALA A 234 14.35 10.90 -14.76
CA ALA A 234 13.47 9.75 -14.98
C ALA A 234 11.99 10.06 -14.69
N ILE A 235 11.70 10.86 -13.66
CA ILE A 235 10.35 11.34 -13.34
C ILE A 235 9.80 12.17 -14.50
N THR A 236 10.53 13.19 -14.94
CA THR A 236 10.10 14.07 -16.02
C THR A 236 9.84 13.27 -17.30
N LYS A 237 10.74 12.34 -17.64
CA LYS A 237 10.54 11.50 -18.83
C LYS A 237 9.35 10.54 -18.69
N SER A 238 9.13 9.95 -17.51
CA SER A 238 7.94 9.12 -17.25
C SER A 238 6.64 9.93 -17.41
N ILE A 239 6.63 11.19 -16.94
CA ILE A 239 5.48 12.08 -17.11
C ILE A 239 5.23 12.38 -18.59
N ILE A 240 6.28 12.62 -19.37
CA ILE A 240 6.16 12.86 -20.82
C ILE A 240 5.63 11.61 -21.52
N LEU A 241 6.21 10.43 -21.26
CA LEU A 241 5.80 9.16 -21.85
C LEU A 241 4.34 8.77 -21.52
N THR A 242 3.87 9.15 -20.34
CA THR A 242 2.49 8.88 -19.91
C THR A 242 1.51 9.95 -20.38
N LYS A 243 1.98 11.10 -20.87
CA LYS A 243 1.15 12.18 -21.41
C LYS A 243 0.47 11.70 -22.71
N GLY A 244 -0.86 11.65 -22.71
CA GLY A 244 -1.66 11.15 -23.84
C GLY A 244 -1.93 9.64 -23.83
N LEU A 245 -1.27 8.86 -22.97
CA LEU A 245 -1.54 7.43 -22.77
C LEU A 245 -2.13 7.12 -21.38
N PHE A 246 -2.50 8.15 -20.62
CA PHE A 246 -2.92 8.05 -19.22
C PHE A 246 -3.97 6.95 -18.98
N ILE A 247 -5.03 6.90 -19.79
CA ILE A 247 -6.11 5.90 -19.63
C ILE A 247 -5.58 4.48 -19.85
N LYS A 248 -4.74 4.27 -20.87
CA LYS A 248 -4.18 2.95 -21.20
C LYS A 248 -3.21 2.46 -20.12
N VAL A 249 -2.37 3.35 -19.60
CA VAL A 249 -1.50 3.07 -18.46
C VAL A 249 -2.31 2.87 -17.18
N GLY A 250 -3.42 3.60 -17.02
CA GLY A 250 -4.37 3.42 -15.91
C GLY A 250 -5.02 2.04 -15.90
N VAL A 251 -5.46 1.52 -17.05
CA VAL A 251 -5.96 0.14 -17.15
C VAL A 251 -4.87 -0.86 -16.78
N LEU A 252 -3.65 -0.65 -17.26
CA LEU A 252 -2.49 -1.48 -16.91
C LEU A 252 -2.21 -1.47 -15.40
N PHE A 253 -2.32 -0.29 -14.77
CA PHE A 253 -2.21 -0.13 -13.33
C PHE A 253 -3.28 -0.94 -12.59
N ILE A 254 -4.55 -0.81 -12.97
CA ILE A 254 -5.67 -1.57 -12.39
C ILE A 254 -5.42 -3.08 -12.50
N VAL A 255 -4.98 -3.57 -13.65
CA VAL A 255 -4.63 -5.00 -13.83
C VAL A 255 -3.52 -5.41 -12.86
N THR A 256 -2.47 -4.61 -12.71
CA THR A 256 -1.41 -4.91 -11.73
C THR A 256 -1.89 -4.86 -10.29
N THR A 257 -2.81 -3.95 -9.95
CA THR A 257 -3.42 -3.86 -8.63
C THR A 257 -4.29 -5.07 -8.33
N ILE A 258 -5.08 -5.56 -9.30
CA ILE A 258 -5.86 -6.80 -9.14
C ILE A 258 -4.92 -7.99 -8.89
N ILE A 259 -3.82 -8.09 -9.66
CA ILE A 259 -2.79 -9.10 -9.44
C ILE A 259 -2.23 -9.00 -8.02
N ASP A 260 -1.97 -7.78 -7.52
CA ASP A 260 -1.50 -7.56 -6.15
C ASP A 260 -2.51 -7.98 -5.09
N ILE A 261 -3.79 -7.66 -5.27
CA ILE A 261 -4.86 -8.07 -4.34
C ILE A 261 -4.98 -9.60 -4.31
N VAL A 262 -5.03 -10.25 -5.47
CA VAL A 262 -5.08 -11.73 -5.57
C VAL A 262 -3.85 -12.36 -4.92
N SER A 263 -2.70 -11.71 -5.06
CA SER A 263 -1.42 -12.20 -4.52
C SER A 263 -1.29 -12.02 -3.02
N LEU A 264 -1.83 -10.92 -2.50
CA LEU A 264 -1.92 -10.67 -1.07
C LEU A 264 -2.83 -11.71 -0.40
N ILE A 265 -3.99 -12.00 -1.01
CA ILE A 265 -4.93 -13.01 -0.52
C ILE A 265 -4.29 -14.40 -0.58
N SER A 266 -3.54 -14.70 -1.63
CA SER A 266 -3.00 -16.03 -1.83
C SER A 266 -1.73 -16.33 -1.05
N VAL A 267 -1.09 -15.35 -0.37
CA VAL A 267 0.22 -15.38 0.35
C VAL A 267 1.38 -15.93 -0.48
N ILE A 268 1.19 -17.11 -1.05
CA ILE A 268 1.94 -17.78 -2.11
C ILE A 268 1.98 -16.99 -3.43
N GLY A 269 0.97 -16.17 -3.73
CA GLY A 269 0.91 -15.43 -4.98
C GLY A 269 1.93 -14.29 -5.12
N PHE A 270 2.52 -13.80 -4.01
CA PHE A 270 3.29 -12.55 -4.01
C PHE A 270 4.53 -12.57 -4.91
N ILE A 271 5.33 -13.64 -4.82
CA ILE A 271 6.54 -13.79 -5.63
C ILE A 271 6.17 -13.95 -7.12
N PRO A 272 5.26 -14.87 -7.52
CA PRO A 272 4.83 -14.98 -8.90
C PRO A 272 4.21 -13.70 -9.48
N ALA A 273 3.41 -12.97 -8.70
CA ALA A 273 2.83 -11.71 -9.16
C ALA A 273 3.86 -10.66 -9.53
N ASN A 274 4.95 -10.55 -8.75
CA ASN A 274 5.98 -9.57 -9.03
C ASN A 274 6.61 -9.78 -10.42
N SER A 275 6.82 -11.04 -10.81
CA SER A 275 7.31 -11.39 -12.15
C SER A 275 6.31 -11.00 -13.25
N ILE A 276 5.02 -11.36 -13.11
CA ILE A 276 3.98 -10.99 -14.10
C ILE A 276 3.90 -9.47 -14.25
N LYS A 277 3.77 -8.76 -13.12
CA LYS A 277 3.69 -7.29 -13.12
C LYS A 277 4.90 -6.69 -13.81
N TYR A 278 6.11 -7.18 -13.52
CA TYR A 278 7.32 -6.67 -14.14
C TYR A 278 7.32 -6.88 -15.66
N THR A 279 7.04 -8.11 -16.13
CA THR A 279 6.99 -8.42 -17.57
C THR A 279 5.92 -7.60 -18.30
N LEU A 280 4.75 -7.45 -17.68
CA LEU A 280 3.63 -6.68 -18.23
C LEU A 280 3.99 -5.19 -18.35
N ARG A 281 4.68 -4.63 -17.34
CA ARG A 281 5.17 -3.25 -17.38
C ARG A 281 6.30 -3.06 -18.41
N ALA A 282 7.24 -4.01 -18.48
CA ALA A 282 8.35 -3.97 -19.43
C ALA A 282 7.86 -4.03 -20.89
N SER A 283 6.91 -4.94 -21.17
CA SER A 283 6.27 -5.03 -22.48
C SER A 283 5.55 -3.73 -22.85
N ALA A 284 4.82 -3.14 -21.89
CA ALA A 284 4.13 -1.88 -22.11
C ALA A 284 5.11 -0.73 -22.38
N TYR A 285 6.20 -0.65 -21.62
CA TYR A 285 7.25 0.34 -21.79
C TYR A 285 7.90 0.27 -23.18
N ARG A 286 8.28 -0.94 -23.62
CA ARG A 286 8.86 -1.16 -24.97
C ARG A 286 7.92 -0.74 -26.09
N GLN A 287 6.65 -1.12 -26.01
CA GLN A 287 5.64 -0.71 -27.00
C GLN A 287 5.42 0.79 -27.09
N ILE A 288 5.71 1.55 -26.02
CA ILE A 288 5.62 3.01 -26.02
C ILE A 288 6.88 3.61 -26.65
N LEU A 289 8.07 3.13 -26.26
CA LEU A 289 9.35 3.59 -26.82
C LEU A 289 9.44 3.37 -28.34
N ASP A 290 9.05 2.19 -28.83
CA ASP A 290 9.13 1.85 -30.26
C ASP A 290 8.27 2.76 -31.16
N LYS A 291 7.37 3.56 -30.56
CA LYS A 291 6.56 4.54 -31.27
C LYS A 291 7.13 5.95 -31.28
N GLU A 292 7.97 6.31 -30.31
CA GLU A 292 8.65 7.62 -30.33
C GLU A 292 9.82 7.63 -31.31
N THR A 293 10.36 6.45 -31.65
CA THR A 293 11.46 6.28 -32.61
C THR A 293 11.02 6.20 -34.07
N LEU A 294 9.70 6.26 -34.36
CA LEU A 294 9.10 6.20 -35.70
C LEU A 294 8.39 7.51 -36.03
#